data_AF-A0A7R9MTW0-F1
#
_entry.id   AF-A0A7R9MTW0-F1
#
_cell.length_a   1.000
_cell.length_b   1.000
_cell.length_c   1.000
_cell.angle_alpha   90.00
_cell.angle_beta   90.00
_cell.angle_gamma   90.00
#
_symmetry.space_group_name_H-M   'P 1'
#
loop_
_entity.id
_entity.type
_entity.pdbx_description
1 polymer ?
#
loop_
_entity_poly.entity_id
_entity_poly.type
_entity_poly.pdbx_seq_one_letter_code
_entity_poly.pdbx_strand_id
1 'polypeptide(L)'
;SGTGRHQRDGGVLRLFPQISSCVADIEPKFNRVIFFWSDRRNPHEVMPSSRMRFAITVWYFDANERERAIQRYKQESRCDRRAPAVAVRPTHRQPPAPPLHGMPYHLSRN
;
A
#
# COMPACT_ATOMS: atom_id res chain seq x y z
N SER A 1 -40.41 -15.71 -1.35
CA SER A 1 -38.99 -15.74 -0.94
C SER A 1 -38.16 -14.89 -1.89
N GLY A 2 -37.99 -13.59 -1.61
CA GLY A 2 -37.01 -12.73 -2.31
C GLY A 2 -35.62 -12.91 -1.68
N THR A 3 -34.48 -12.63 -2.29
CA THR A 3 -34.14 -11.78 -3.44
C THR A 3 -32.72 -12.15 -3.91
N GLY A 4 -32.55 -12.66 -5.13
CA GLY A 4 -31.24 -12.98 -5.74
C GLY A 4 -30.81 -11.97 -6.82
N ARG A 5 -30.93 -10.65 -6.56
CA ARG A 5 -30.67 -9.61 -7.57
C ARG A 5 -29.47 -8.68 -7.30
N HIS A 6 -28.81 -8.76 -6.14
CA HIS A 6 -27.83 -7.75 -5.73
C HIS A 6 -26.34 -8.11 -5.95
N GLN A 7 -26.03 -9.31 -6.44
CA GLN A 7 -24.66 -9.71 -6.81
C GLN A 7 -24.20 -9.26 -8.21
N ARG A 8 -25.08 -8.68 -9.03
CA ARG A 8 -24.78 -8.43 -10.46
C ARG A 8 -23.71 -7.37 -10.71
N ASP A 9 -23.60 -6.37 -9.83
CA ASP A 9 -22.77 -5.18 -10.06
C ASP A 9 -21.44 -5.21 -9.26
N GLY A 10 -21.23 -6.26 -8.45
CA GLY A 10 -20.03 -6.41 -7.61
C GLY A 10 -19.91 -5.35 -6.50
N GLY A 11 -18.67 -4.97 -6.15
CA GLY A 11 -18.41 -3.90 -5.18
C GLY A 11 -18.69 -4.25 -3.71
N VAL A 12 -18.81 -5.54 -3.42
CA VAL A 12 -19.05 -6.06 -2.07
C VAL A 12 -17.83 -5.76 -1.18
N LEU A 13 -18.08 -5.24 0.02
CA LEU A 13 -17.06 -5.19 1.06
C LEU A 13 -17.06 -6.54 1.78
N ARG A 14 -15.97 -7.29 1.66
CA ARG A 14 -15.77 -8.58 2.30
C ARG A 14 -14.87 -8.42 3.52
N LEU A 15 -15.34 -8.84 4.69
CA LEU A 15 -14.58 -8.81 5.94
C LEU A 15 -14.23 -10.23 6.38
N PHE A 16 -13.02 -10.38 6.90
CA PHE A 16 -12.48 -11.63 7.43
C PHE A 16 -12.14 -11.48 8.92
N PRO A 17 -13.13 -11.50 9.83
CA PRO A 17 -12.87 -11.24 11.24
C PRO A 17 -11.97 -12.32 11.84
N GLN A 18 -10.91 -11.94 12.56
CA GLN A 18 -9.98 -12.92 13.15
C GLN A 18 -10.63 -13.84 14.20
N ILE A 19 -11.68 -13.36 14.87
CA ILE A 19 -12.32 -14.04 16.01
C ILE A 19 -13.43 -14.99 15.55
N SER A 20 -13.88 -14.88 14.30
CA SER A 20 -14.94 -15.70 13.74
C SER A 20 -14.51 -16.37 12.44
N SER A 21 -14.81 -17.65 12.27
CA SER A 21 -14.61 -18.35 10.99
C SER A 21 -15.57 -17.89 9.87
N CYS A 22 -16.53 -17.02 10.17
CA CYS A 22 -17.51 -16.53 9.20
C CYS A 22 -16.99 -15.28 8.48
N VAL A 23 -17.01 -15.34 7.15
CA VAL A 23 -16.74 -14.19 6.27
C VAL A 23 -18.02 -13.37 6.12
N ALA A 24 -17.91 -12.05 6.28
CA ALA A 24 -19.05 -11.15 6.14
C ALA A 24 -18.99 -10.40 4.80
N ASP A 25 -19.97 -10.65 3.94
CA ASP A 25 -20.14 -9.97 2.65
C ASP A 25 -21.20 -8.86 2.76
N ILE A 26 -20.75 -7.61 2.60
CA ILE A 26 -21.59 -6.42 2.76
C ILE A 26 -21.78 -5.73 1.41
N GLU A 27 -22.98 -5.87 0.86
CA GLU A 27 -23.38 -5.14 -0.34
C GLU A 27 -23.38 -3.61 -0.13
N PRO A 28 -22.93 -2.81 -1.12
CA PRO A 28 -22.95 -1.36 -1.04
C PRO A 28 -24.36 -0.79 -1.27
N LYS A 29 -25.25 -0.97 -0.29
CA LYS A 29 -26.62 -0.46 -0.35
C LYS A 29 -26.69 1.02 0.00
N PHE A 30 -27.56 1.76 -0.68
CA PHE A 30 -27.88 3.13 -0.32
C PHE A 30 -28.42 3.21 1.12
N ASN A 31 -28.06 4.28 1.83
CA ASN A 31 -28.47 4.54 3.21
C ASN A 31 -28.06 3.45 4.22
N ARG A 32 -26.97 2.72 3.95
CA ARG A 32 -26.37 1.76 4.88
C ARG A 32 -25.18 2.37 5.60
N VAL A 33 -25.19 2.30 6.92
CA VAL A 33 -24.04 2.63 7.78
C VAL A 33 -23.48 1.33 8.34
N ILE A 34 -22.15 1.21 8.37
CA ILE A 34 -21.43 0.08 8.93
C ILE A 34 -20.34 0.57 9.88
N PHE A 35 -20.08 -0.20 10.93
CA PHE A 35 -18.99 0.02 11.88
C PHE A 35 -18.17 -1.25 11.98
N PHE A 36 -16.85 -1.12 11.93
CA PHE A 36 -15.92 -2.22 12.17
C PHE A 36 -14.61 -1.65 12.73
N TRP A 37 -13.85 -2.48 13.47
CA TRP A 37 -12.56 -2.05 14.02
C TRP A 37 -11.54 -1.88 12.91
N SER A 38 -10.82 -0.77 12.94
CA SER A 38 -9.80 -0.38 11.95
C SER A 38 -8.50 -1.17 12.03
N ASP A 39 -8.30 -1.91 13.11
CA ASP A 39 -7.08 -2.63 13.36
C ASP A 39 -7.04 -4.00 12.65
N ARG A 40 -6.02 -4.79 12.99
CA ARG A 40 -5.74 -6.08 12.37
C ARG A 40 -6.81 -7.14 12.62
N ARG A 41 -7.83 -6.89 13.46
CA ARG A 41 -8.93 -7.83 13.72
C ARG A 41 -9.87 -7.96 12.54
N ASN A 42 -9.97 -6.94 11.67
CA ASN A 42 -10.84 -6.94 10.49
C ASN A 42 -10.06 -6.68 9.19
N PRO A 43 -9.24 -7.64 8.74
CA PRO A 43 -8.83 -7.70 7.34
C PRO A 43 -10.08 -7.63 6.45
N HIS A 44 -10.06 -6.74 5.46
CA HIS A 44 -11.18 -6.57 4.55
C HIS A 44 -10.70 -6.18 3.17
N GLU A 45 -11.46 -6.61 2.17
CA GLU A 45 -11.23 -6.28 0.77
C GLU A 45 -12.53 -5.80 0.12
N VAL A 46 -12.40 -4.98 -0.90
CA VAL A 46 -13.53 -4.59 -1.74
C VAL A 46 -13.45 -5.41 -3.02
N MET A 47 -14.45 -6.23 -3.27
CA MET A 47 -14.56 -7.01 -4.50
C MET A 47 -14.70 -6.08 -5.72
N PRO A 48 -14.23 -6.50 -6.92
CA PRO A 48 -14.41 -5.73 -8.15
C PRO A 48 -15.85 -5.30 -8.36
N SER A 49 -16.06 -4.12 -8.94
CA SER A 49 -17.38 -3.59 -9.29
C SER A 49 -17.43 -3.24 -10.78
N SER A 50 -18.53 -3.58 -11.43
CA SER A 50 -18.78 -3.28 -12.84
C SER A 50 -19.47 -1.92 -13.05
N ARG A 51 -19.80 -1.20 -11.97
CA ARG A 51 -20.46 0.10 -11.98
C ARG A 51 -19.78 1.05 -11.00
N MET A 52 -20.08 2.34 -11.12
CA MET A 52 -19.61 3.33 -10.16
C MET A 52 -20.19 3.07 -8.77
N ARG A 53 -19.30 3.02 -7.77
CA ARG A 53 -19.63 2.77 -6.35
C ARG A 53 -19.14 3.93 -5.50
N PHE A 54 -20.06 4.56 -4.78
CA PHE A 54 -19.74 5.63 -3.84
C PHE A 54 -19.83 5.14 -2.40
N ALA A 55 -18.90 5.60 -1.57
CA ALA A 55 -18.90 5.38 -0.12
C ALA A 55 -18.21 6.57 0.57
N ILE A 56 -18.61 6.83 1.81
CA ILE A 56 -17.96 7.80 2.69
C ILE A 56 -17.41 7.02 3.87
N THR A 57 -16.13 7.25 4.20
CA THR A 57 -15.46 6.57 5.31
C THR A 57 -15.03 7.60 6.34
N VAL A 58 -15.36 7.35 7.61
CA VAL A 58 -14.92 8.15 8.76
C VAL A 58 -14.15 7.24 9.71
N TRP A 59 -13.00 7.72 10.21
CA TRP A 59 -12.20 7.00 11.20
C TRP A 59 -12.33 7.70 12.56
N TYR A 60 -12.82 6.96 13.55
CA TYR A 60 -12.83 7.40 14.94
C TYR A 60 -11.52 7.01 15.60
N PHE A 61 -10.87 7.97 16.26
CA PHE A 61 -9.60 7.75 16.95
C PHE A 61 -9.82 7.54 18.45
N ASP A 62 -9.14 6.56 19.01
CA ASP A 62 -8.94 6.48 20.46
C ASP A 62 -8.02 7.63 20.91
N ALA A 63 -8.40 8.30 22.00
CA ALA A 63 -7.70 9.49 22.48
C ALA A 63 -6.24 9.17 22.86
N ASN A 64 -6.03 8.05 23.57
CA ASN A 64 -4.72 7.67 24.07
C ASN A 64 -3.81 7.17 22.94
N GLU A 65 -4.35 6.37 22.02
CA GLU A 65 -3.62 5.92 20.83
C GLU A 65 -3.17 7.09 19.96
N ARG A 66 -4.08 8.04 19.73
CA ARG A 66 -3.79 9.25 18.96
C ARG A 66 -2.69 10.09 19.59
N GLU A 67 -2.73 10.30 20.91
CA GLU A 67 -1.70 11.07 21.60
C GLU A 67 -0.31 10.40 21.48
N ARG A 68 -0.23 9.08 21.70
CA ARG A 68 1.01 8.32 21.53
C ARG A 68 1.55 8.39 20.10
N ALA A 69 0.68 8.31 19.09
CA ALA A 69 1.08 8.42 17.70
C ALA A 69 1.66 9.82 17.38
N ILE A 70 1.02 10.89 17.86
CA ILE A 70 1.50 12.27 17.69
C ILE A 70 2.89 12.45 18.35
N GLN A 71 3.09 11.89 19.54
CA GLN A 71 4.37 11.98 20.24
C GLN A 71 5.49 11.26 19.47
N ARG A 72 5.25 10.05 18.96
CA ARG A 72 6.23 9.30 18.14
C ARG A 72 6.61 10.07 16.88
N TYR A 73 5.62 10.59 16.15
CA TYR A 73 5.85 11.38 14.95
C TYR A 73 6.70 12.64 15.23
N LYS A 74 6.47 13.32 16.36
CA LYS A 74 7.30 14.47 16.80
C LYS A 74 8.73 14.08 17.14
N GLN A 75 8.96 12.87 17.65
CA GLN A 75 10.31 12.38 17.99
C GLN A 75 11.08 12.00 16.72
N GLU A 76 10.44 11.29 15.79
CA GLU A 76 11.02 10.88 14.50
C GLU A 76 11.41 12.11 13.66
N SER A 77 10.51 13.08 13.53
CA SER A 77 10.77 14.33 12.79
C SER A 77 11.85 15.23 13.41
N ARG A 78 12.18 15.03 14.69
CA ARG A 78 13.31 15.70 15.36
C ARG A 78 14.65 14.98 15.13
N CYS A 79 14.62 13.66 14.93
CA CYS A 79 15.82 12.86 14.67
C CYS A 79 16.30 13.02 13.22
N ASP A 80 15.37 13.07 12.26
CA ASP A 80 15.70 13.34 10.84
C ASP A 80 16.37 14.71 10.64
N ARG A 81 16.03 15.70 11.47
CA ARG A 81 16.65 17.03 11.42
C ARG A 81 18.03 17.11 12.09
N ARG A 82 18.47 16.05 12.76
CA ARG A 82 19.74 15.96 13.49
C ARG A 82 20.78 15.07 12.82
N ALA A 83 20.46 14.43 11.68
CA ALA A 83 21.49 13.78 10.88
C ALA A 83 22.53 14.85 10.50
N PRO A 84 23.82 14.70 10.88
CA PRO A 84 24.84 15.64 10.41
C PRO A 84 24.87 15.54 8.88
N ALA A 85 25.00 16.68 8.21
CA ALA A 85 25.25 16.69 6.77
C ALA A 85 26.49 15.82 6.52
N VAL A 86 26.28 14.58 6.07
CA VAL A 86 27.36 13.74 5.59
C VAL A 86 27.92 14.49 4.40
N ALA A 87 29.11 15.05 4.56
CA ALA A 87 29.82 15.70 3.48
C ALA A 87 30.00 14.67 2.37
N VAL A 88 29.15 14.78 1.33
CA VAL A 88 29.28 13.99 0.11
C VAL A 88 30.60 14.43 -0.51
N ARG A 89 31.66 13.65 -0.28
CA ARG A 89 32.91 13.81 -1.01
C ARG A 89 32.59 13.52 -2.48
N PRO A 90 32.90 14.40 -3.43
CA PRO A 90 32.68 14.11 -4.84
C PRO A 90 33.64 13.00 -5.22
N THR A 91 33.12 11.78 -5.38
CA THR A 91 33.89 10.69 -5.98
C THR A 91 34.05 11.01 -7.45
N HIS A 92 35.29 11.26 -7.86
CA HIS A 92 35.67 11.40 -9.26
C HIS A 92 35.27 10.11 -10.00
N ARG A 93 34.15 10.15 -10.72
CA ARG A 93 33.72 9.03 -11.57
C ARG A 93 34.75 8.86 -12.69
N GLN A 94 35.52 7.78 -12.65
CA GLN A 94 36.19 7.30 -13.86
C GLN A 94 35.13 6.76 -14.84
N PRO A 95 35.17 7.16 -16.12
CA PRO A 95 34.30 6.55 -17.13
C PRO A 95 34.71 5.07 -17.36
N PRO A 96 33.76 4.18 -17.68
CA PRO A 96 34.06 2.78 -17.97
C PRO A 96 34.90 2.65 -19.25
N ALA A 97 35.87 1.74 -19.24
CA ALA A 97 36.71 1.44 -20.39
C ALA A 97 35.90 0.88 -21.57
N PRO A 98 36.25 1.20 -22.83
CA PRO A 98 35.55 0.68 -24.00
C PRO A 98 35.80 -0.84 -24.17
N PRO A 99 34.82 -1.59 -24.70
CA PRO A 99 34.93 -3.03 -24.88
C PRO A 99 35.96 -3.40 -25.97
N LEU A 100 36.91 -4.26 -25.61
CA LEU A 100 37.88 -4.85 -26.53
C LEU A 100 37.24 -6.02 -27.28
N HIS A 101 36.65 -5.77 -28.45
CA HIS A 101 36.40 -6.86 -29.40
C HIS A 101 36.42 -6.38 -30.85
N GLY A 102 37.40 -6.87 -31.60
CA GLY A 102 37.45 -6.70 -33.04
C GLY A 102 38.85 -6.43 -33.59
N MET A 103 39.80 -7.33 -33.37
CA MET A 103 40.92 -7.49 -34.31
C MET A 103 41.09 -8.99 -34.62
N PRO A 104 41.08 -9.38 -35.91
CA PRO A 104 41.02 -10.77 -36.34
C PRO A 104 42.41 -11.42 -36.29
N TYR A 105 42.44 -12.72 -35.98
CA TYR A 105 43.67 -13.51 -35.99
C TYR A 105 43.90 -14.15 -37.38
N HIS A 106 45.01 -13.73 -38.01
CA HIS A 106 45.88 -14.48 -38.94
C HIS A 106 45.28 -14.88 -40.33
N LEU A 107 46.00 -14.93 -41.46
CA LEU A 107 47.42 -15.18 -41.77
C LEU A 107 47.81 -14.53 -43.12
N SER A 108 49.13 -14.47 -43.32
CA SER A 108 49.88 -13.79 -44.40
C SER A 108 50.04 -14.61 -45.69
N ARG A 109 50.38 -13.89 -46.78
CA ARG A 109 50.99 -14.30 -48.09
C ARG A 109 50.01 -14.96 -49.09
N ASN A 110 49.98 -14.60 -50.37
CA ASN A 110 51.01 -14.10 -51.30
C ASN A 110 50.51 -12.87 -52.09
#